data_AF-A0A935ZLF1-F1
#
_entry.id   AF-A0A935ZLF1-F1
#
_cell.length_a   1.000
_cell.length_b   1.000
_cell.length_c   1.000
_cell.angle_alpha   90.00
_cell.angle_beta   90.00
_cell.angle_gamma   90.00
#
_symmetry.space_group_name_H-M   'P 1'
#
loop_
_entity.id
_entity.type
_entity.pdbx_description
1 polymer ?
#
loop_
_entity_poly.entity_id
_entity_poly.type
_entity_poly.pdbx_seq_one_letter_code
_entity_poly.pdbx_strand_id
1 'polypeptide(L)'
;MLKAYDPEILGRFAQRLIRRADSTVALYAFFGLMLGAFAFYAVGSVGTPALGMAVAVLVLLMALLVGYERAFTLRVQAQTVLCQVAIEMNTRQMVISSQMHAARPSM
;
A
#
# COMPACT_ATOMS: atom_id res chain seq x y z
N MET A 1 -15.67 0.10 -29.77
CA MET A 1 -15.00 1.42 -29.65
C MET A 1 -14.17 1.41 -28.37
N LEU A 2 -12.84 1.46 -28.45
CA LEU A 2 -11.98 1.61 -27.27
C LEU A 2 -12.23 3.01 -26.70
N LYS A 3 -12.70 3.07 -25.45
CA LYS A 3 -12.90 4.33 -24.72
C LYS A 3 -11.54 5.02 -24.61
N ALA A 4 -11.49 6.34 -24.88
CA ALA A 4 -10.25 7.11 -24.78
C ALA A 4 -9.58 6.89 -23.42
N TYR A 5 -8.26 6.73 -23.41
CA TYR A 5 -7.47 6.51 -22.21
C TYR A 5 -7.66 7.66 -21.21
N ASP A 6 -8.00 7.32 -19.97
CA ASP A 6 -8.28 8.27 -18.89
C ASP A 6 -7.27 8.06 -17.73
N PRO A 7 -6.27 8.95 -17.58
CA PRO A 7 -5.26 8.83 -16.52
C PRO A 7 -5.82 9.02 -15.11
N GLU A 8 -7.02 9.63 -14.95
CA GLU A 8 -7.64 9.81 -13.64
C GLU A 8 -8.07 8.47 -13.01
N ILE A 9 -8.34 7.46 -13.84
CA ILE A 9 -8.70 6.12 -13.36
C ILE A 9 -7.52 5.48 -12.64
N LEU A 10 -6.31 5.60 -13.19
CA LEU A 10 -5.08 5.07 -12.58
C LEU A 10 -4.74 5.83 -11.30
N GLY A 11 -4.90 7.16 -11.29
CA GLY A 11 -4.76 7.97 -10.07
C GLY A 11 -5.70 7.52 -8.94
N ARG A 12 -6.99 7.29 -9.26
CA ARG A 12 -7.96 6.75 -8.30
C ARG A 12 -7.65 5.33 -7.87
N PHE A 13 -7.04 4.51 -8.72
CA PHE A 13 -6.58 3.17 -8.35
C PHE A 13 -5.42 3.23 -7.34
N ALA A 14 -4.41 4.06 -7.59
CA ALA A 14 -3.30 4.28 -6.66
C ALA A 14 -3.79 4.78 -5.28
N GLN A 15 -4.73 5.72 -5.25
CA GLN A 15 -5.31 6.19 -3.98
C GLN A 15 -6.04 5.07 -3.22
N ARG A 16 -6.77 4.19 -3.93
CA ARG A 16 -7.42 3.03 -3.30
C ARG A 16 -6.42 2.04 -2.73
N LEU A 17 -5.29 1.81 -3.39
CA LEU A 17 -4.20 0.97 -2.89
C LEU A 17 -3.59 1.54 -1.60
N ILE A 18 -3.36 2.86 -1.54
CA ILE A 18 -2.83 3.53 -0.34
C ILE A 18 -3.82 3.40 0.83
N ARG A 19 -5.10 3.70 0.61
CA ARG A 19 -6.13 3.53 1.65
C ARG A 19 -6.23 2.08 2.15
N ARG A 20 -6.08 1.11 1.23
CA ARG A 20 -6.04 -0.32 1.59
C ARG A 20 -4.82 -0.65 2.43
N ALA A 21 -3.65 -0.09 2.12
CA ALA A 21 -2.44 -0.28 2.90
C ALA A 21 -2.65 0.12 4.36
N ASP A 22 -3.21 1.30 4.60
CA ASP A 22 -3.44 1.81 5.96
C ASP A 22 -4.48 0.95 6.70
N SER A 23 -5.57 0.56 6.00
CA SER A 23 -6.57 -0.35 6.58
C SER A 23 -6.00 -1.73 6.90
N THR A 24 -5.00 -2.19 6.14
CA THR A 24 -4.36 -3.49 6.35
C THR A 24 -3.53 -3.48 7.63
N VAL A 25 -2.70 -2.44 7.86
CA VAL A 25 -1.95 -2.32 9.12
C VAL A 25 -2.91 -2.30 10.31
N ALA A 26 -3.98 -1.51 10.24
CA ALA A 26 -4.97 -1.42 11.31
C ALA A 26 -5.66 -2.76 11.58
N LEU A 27 -6.03 -3.50 10.52
CA LEU A 27 -6.69 -4.80 10.64
C LEU A 27 -5.76 -5.85 11.28
N TYR A 28 -4.51 -5.92 10.84
CA TYR A 28 -3.53 -6.84 11.41
C TYR A 28 -3.18 -6.48 12.86
N ALA A 29 -3.06 -5.19 13.19
CA ALA A 29 -2.87 -4.75 14.57
C ALA A 29 -4.07 -5.14 15.46
N PHE A 30 -5.30 -4.94 14.97
CA PHE A 30 -6.52 -5.31 15.69
C PHE A 30 -6.59 -6.81 15.97
N PHE A 31 -6.41 -7.64 14.94
CA PHE A 31 -6.42 -9.11 15.13
C PHE A 31 -5.22 -9.58 15.95
N GLY A 32 -4.06 -8.97 15.80
CA GLY A 32 -2.88 -9.25 16.61
C GLY A 32 -3.12 -8.99 18.10
N LEU A 33 -3.79 -7.88 18.43
CA LEU A 33 -4.17 -7.55 19.81
C LEU A 33 -5.22 -8.54 20.33
N MET A 34 -6.26 -8.83 19.54
CA MET A 34 -7.31 -9.76 19.94
C MET A 34 -6.76 -11.17 20.19
N LEU A 35 -5.92 -11.69 19.29
CA LEU A 35 -5.26 -12.98 19.42
C LEU A 35 -4.22 -12.97 20.55
N GLY A 36 -3.49 -11.87 20.73
CA GLY A 36 -2.54 -11.70 21.83
C GLY A 36 -3.25 -11.74 23.19
N ALA A 37 -4.38 -11.06 23.34
CA ALA A 37 -5.19 -11.08 24.56
C ALA A 37 -5.73 -12.49 24.84
N PHE A 38 -6.20 -13.19 23.81
CA PHE A 38 -6.62 -14.58 23.94
C PHE A 38 -5.46 -15.50 24.36
N ALA A 39 -4.28 -15.34 23.74
CA ALA A 39 -3.09 -16.10 24.08
C ALA A 39 -2.62 -15.82 25.52
N PHE A 40 -2.67 -14.55 25.97
CA PHE A 40 -2.38 -14.18 27.36
C PHE A 40 -3.27 -14.95 28.34
N TYR A 41 -4.58 -14.95 28.10
CA TYR A 41 -5.54 -15.64 28.95
C TYR A 41 -5.32 -17.16 28.94
N ALA A 42 -5.24 -17.77 27.75
CA ALA A 42 -5.08 -19.21 27.60
C ALA A 42 -3.78 -19.71 28.25
N VAL A 43 -2.64 -19.07 27.94
CA VAL A 43 -1.33 -19.48 28.44
C VAL A 43 -1.13 -19.10 29.90
N GLY A 44 -1.60 -17.92 30.31
CA GLY A 44 -1.55 -17.46 31.69
C GLY A 44 -2.40 -18.30 32.65
N SER A 45 -3.44 -18.96 32.15
CA SER A 45 -4.30 -19.85 32.96
C SER A 45 -3.66 -21.20 33.31
N VAL A 46 -2.70 -21.67 32.49
CA VAL A 46 -2.02 -22.97 32.69
C VAL A 46 -0.56 -22.82 33.12
N GLY A 47 0.06 -21.66 32.87
CA GLY A 47 1.45 -21.36 33.17
C GLY A 47 1.61 -20.17 34.12
N THR A 48 2.66 -19.37 33.91
CA THR A 48 2.86 -18.11 34.65
C THR A 48 2.31 -16.92 33.85
N PRO A 49 1.81 -15.87 34.52
CA PRO A 49 1.36 -14.65 33.83
C PRO A 49 2.47 -13.99 33.02
N ALA A 50 3.74 -14.14 33.44
CA ALA A 50 4.90 -13.67 32.69
C ALA A 50 5.06 -14.39 31.34
N LEU A 51 4.84 -15.71 31.30
CA LEU A 51 4.91 -16.49 30.07
C LEU A 51 3.73 -16.16 29.15
N GLY A 52 2.51 -16.00 29.70
CA GLY A 52 1.36 -15.51 28.94
C GLY A 52 1.60 -14.14 28.30
N MET A 53 2.23 -13.22 29.03
CA MET A 53 2.59 -11.89 28.51
C MET A 53 3.62 -11.98 27.39
N ALA A 54 4.66 -12.81 27.54
CA ALA A 54 5.68 -13.01 26.51
C ALA A 54 5.07 -13.53 25.21
N VAL A 55 4.17 -14.52 25.28
CA VAL A 55 3.47 -15.07 24.10
C VAL A 55 2.57 -14.02 23.46
N ALA A 56 1.80 -13.27 24.25
CA ALA A 56 0.92 -12.23 23.73
C ALA A 56 1.67 -11.13 22.97
N VAL A 57 2.82 -10.69 23.51
CA VAL A 57 3.69 -9.71 22.84
C VAL A 57 4.26 -10.28 21.54
N LEU A 58 4.72 -11.53 21.53
CA LEU A 58 5.22 -12.17 20.32
C LEU A 58 4.15 -12.27 19.23
N VAL A 59 2.92 -12.65 19.59
CA VAL A 59 1.78 -12.71 18.65
C VAL A 59 1.48 -11.33 18.07
N LEU A 60 1.44 -10.29 18.91
CA LEU A 60 1.20 -8.92 18.46
C LEU A 60 2.31 -8.44 17.52
N LEU A 61 3.58 -8.66 17.87
CA LEU A 61 4.73 -8.28 17.04
C LEU A 61 4.69 -8.97 15.68
N MET A 62 4.40 -10.27 15.64
CA MET A 62 4.28 -11.01 14.38
C MET A 62 3.13 -10.47 13.52
N ALA A 63 1.97 -10.20 14.13
CA ALA A 63 0.84 -9.63 13.41
C ALA A 63 1.17 -8.26 12.82
N LEU A 64 1.85 -7.39 13.58
CA LEU A 64 2.30 -6.08 13.11
C LEU A 64 3.28 -6.20 11.94
N LEU A 65 4.31 -7.05 12.06
CA LEU A 65 5.30 -7.26 11.00
C LEU A 65 4.63 -7.70 9.68
N VAL A 66 3.74 -8.69 9.75
CA VAL A 66 3.00 -9.16 8.57
C VAL A 66 2.10 -8.04 8.00
N GLY A 67 1.42 -7.29 8.87
CA GLY A 67 0.61 -6.15 8.46
C GLY A 67 1.42 -5.08 7.73
N TYR A 68 2.63 -4.76 8.23
CA TYR A 68 3.53 -3.79 7.61
C TYR A 68 4.04 -4.25 6.25
N GLU A 69 4.46 -5.51 6.09
CA GLU A 69 4.92 -6.02 4.79
C GLU A 69 3.81 -5.97 3.73
N ARG A 70 2.59 -6.34 4.11
CA ARG A 70 1.42 -6.30 3.21
C ARG A 70 1.08 -4.86 2.82
N ALA A 71 1.08 -3.94 3.79
CA ALA A 71 0.86 -2.53 3.52
C ALA A 71 1.97 -1.91 2.66
N PHE A 72 3.23 -2.28 2.89
CA PHE A 72 4.36 -1.84 2.09
C PHE A 72 4.20 -2.26 0.63
N THR A 73 3.83 -3.53 0.39
CA THR A 73 3.57 -4.04 -0.96
C THR A 73 2.48 -3.24 -1.68
N LEU A 74 1.38 -2.92 -0.99
CA LEU A 74 0.30 -2.10 -1.54
C LEU A 74 0.76 -0.67 -1.86
N ARG A 75 1.59 -0.07 -1.01
CA ARG A 75 2.18 1.26 -1.25
C ARG A 75 3.12 1.27 -2.44
N VAL A 76 3.97 0.25 -2.57
CA VAL A 76 4.86 0.08 -3.73
C VAL A 76 4.03 -0.05 -5.01
N GLN A 77 2.98 -0.88 -5.01
CA GLN A 77 2.08 -0.99 -6.17
C GLN A 77 1.37 0.34 -6.51
N ALA A 78 1.00 1.14 -5.51
CA ALA A 78 0.43 2.45 -5.77
C ALA A 78 1.45 3.40 -6.43
N GLN A 79 2.69 3.39 -5.95
CA GLN A 79 3.76 4.24 -6.46
C GLN A 79 4.19 3.85 -7.88
N THR A 80 4.22 2.55 -8.20
CA THR A 80 4.53 2.10 -9.57
C THR A 80 3.48 2.58 -10.56
N VAL A 81 2.20 2.54 -10.18
CA VAL A 81 1.10 3.08 -11.01
C VAL A 81 1.26 4.59 -11.21
N LEU A 82 1.55 5.35 -10.14
CA LEU A 82 1.76 6.80 -10.26
C LEU A 82 2.98 7.14 -11.13
N CYS A 83 4.07 6.38 -10.99
CA CYS A 83 5.25 6.55 -11.82
C CYS A 83 4.92 6.31 -13.30
N GLN A 84 4.17 5.25 -13.61
CA GLN A 84 3.75 4.97 -14.98
C GLN A 84 2.88 6.10 -15.56
N VAL A 85 1.92 6.61 -14.79
CA VAL A 85 1.10 7.76 -15.21
C VAL A 85 1.98 8.98 -15.50
N ALA A 86 2.97 9.26 -14.65
CA ALA A 86 3.90 10.38 -14.84
C ALA A 86 4.75 10.20 -16.11
N ILE A 87 5.25 8.98 -16.37
CA ILE A 87 6.00 8.68 -17.60
C ILE A 87 5.11 8.93 -18.82
N GLU A 88 3.90 8.42 -18.83
CA GLU A 88 2.98 8.59 -19.96
C GLU A 88 2.60 10.05 -20.21
N MET A 89 2.35 10.82 -19.15
CA MET A 89 2.10 12.25 -19.25
C MET A 89 3.30 13.01 -19.80
N ASN A 90 4.51 12.70 -19.31
CA ASN A 90 5.74 13.30 -19.79
C ASN A 90 6.03 12.95 -21.25
N THR A 91 5.86 11.67 -21.64
CA THR A 91 6.03 11.23 -23.03
C THR A 91 5.03 11.93 -23.96
N ARG A 92 3.76 12.07 -23.54
CA ARG A 92 2.75 12.80 -24.32
C ARG A 92 3.15 14.27 -24.50
N GLN A 93 3.64 14.91 -23.43
CA GLN A 93 4.10 16.30 -23.49
C GLN A 93 5.33 16.47 -24.40
N MET A 94 6.29 15.53 -24.36
CA MET A 94 7.46 15.52 -25.24
C MET A 94 7.06 15.39 -26.71
N VAL A 95 6.13 14.50 -27.05
CA VAL A 95 5.64 14.35 -28.42
C VAL A 95 4.98 15.65 -28.90
N ILE A 96 4.14 16.28 -28.07
CA ILE A 96 3.49 17.56 -28.39
C ILE A 96 4.55 18.66 -28.59
N SER A 97 5.53 18.77 -27.70
CA SER A 97 6.58 19.80 -27.80
C SER A 97 7.49 19.60 -29.01
N SER A 98 7.84 18.36 -29.37
CA SER A 98 8.59 18.06 -30.59
C SER A 98 7.82 18.43 -31.86
N GLN A 99 6.51 18.16 -31.91
CA GLN A 99 5.66 18.57 -33.03
C GLN A 99 5.60 20.10 -33.17
N MET A 100 5.48 20.83 -32.06
CA MET A 100 5.51 22.30 -32.07
C MET A 100 6.85 22.87 -32.57
N HIS A 101 7.98 22.25 -32.23
CA HIS A 101 9.29 22.66 -32.74
C HIS A 101 9.45 22.38 -34.24
N ALA A 102 8.97 21.23 -34.72
CA ALA A 102 9.01 20.88 -36.14
C ALA A 102 8.08 21.75 -37.01
N ALA A 103 6.98 22.25 -36.44
CA ALA A 103 6.04 23.14 -37.13
C ALA A 103 6.46 24.62 -37.11
N ARG A 104 7.55 24.97 -36.42
CA ARG A 104 8.06 26.35 -36.35
C ARG A 104 8.86 26.65 -37.63
N PRO A 105 8.41 27.55 -38.51
CA PRO A 105 9.14 27.86 -39.74
C PRO A 105 10.47 28.55 -39.39
N SER A 106 11.56 28.09 -40.00
CA SER A 106 12.86 28.76 -39.93
C SER A 106 12.77 30.10 -40.65
N MET A 107 12.69 31.19 -39.88
CA MET A 107 12.98 32.55 -40.34
C MET A 107 14.47 32.81 -40.35
#